data_AF-A0A963LJQ5-F1
#
_entry.id   AF-A0A963LJQ5-F1
#
_cell.length_a   1.000
_cell.length_b   1.000
_cell.length_c   1.000
_cell.angle_alpha   90.00
_cell.angle_beta   90.00
_cell.angle_gamma   90.00
#
_symmetry.space_group_name_H-M   'P 1'
#
loop_
_entity.id
_entity.type
_entity.pdbx_description
1 polymer ?
#
loop_
_entity_poly.entity_id
_entity_poly.type
_entity_poly.pdbx_seq_one_letter_code
_entity_poly.pdbx_strand_id
1 'polypeptide(L)'
;APRLGPIGVTCVFSREPMTRPVAGDCAVDVAPGAALACHGYGSSVAVTATFGMVAAGWVLQALQAARAAGDMASRAGAGRSRA
;
A
#
# COMPACT_ATOMS: atom_id res chain seq x y z
N ALA A 1 -19.25 -6.89 -15.31
CA ALA A 1 -18.15 -7.24 -16.24
C ALA A 1 -16.93 -6.40 -15.90
N PRO A 2 -15.69 -6.93 -16.03
CA PRO A 2 -14.47 -6.14 -15.86
C PRO A 2 -14.46 -4.98 -16.86
N ARG A 3 -14.11 -3.78 -16.39
CA ARG A 3 -13.89 -2.63 -17.29
C ARG A 3 -12.47 -2.76 -17.83
N LEU A 4 -12.32 -2.62 -19.15
CA LEU A 4 -11.00 -2.70 -19.79
C LEU A 4 -10.21 -1.43 -19.48
N GLY A 5 -8.93 -1.58 -19.11
CA GLY A 5 -8.01 -0.46 -18.88
C GLY A 5 -7.46 -0.35 -17.44
N PRO A 6 -6.50 0.56 -17.20
CA PRO A 6 -5.89 0.75 -15.89
C PRO A 6 -6.90 1.26 -14.86
N ILE A 7 -6.81 0.74 -13.62
CA ILE A 7 -7.67 1.18 -12.50
C ILE A 7 -7.27 2.59 -12.01
N GLY A 8 -6.02 3.00 -12.24
CA GLY A 8 -5.52 4.32 -11.80
C GLY A 8 -5.24 4.43 -10.30
N VAL A 9 -5.15 3.29 -9.60
CA VAL A 9 -4.83 3.24 -8.17
C VAL A 9 -3.50 2.51 -7.98
N THR A 10 -2.57 3.15 -7.26
CA THR A 10 -1.30 2.51 -6.90
C THR A 10 -1.52 1.54 -5.75
N CYS A 11 -1.00 0.32 -5.89
CA CYS A 11 -1.15 -0.74 -4.92
C CYS A 11 0.21 -1.37 -4.57
N VAL A 12 0.40 -1.66 -3.28
CA VAL A 12 1.49 -2.54 -2.81
C VAL A 12 0.95 -3.96 -2.76
N PHE A 13 1.65 -4.88 -3.42
CA PHE A 13 1.27 -6.30 -3.45
C PHE A 13 2.53 -7.18 -3.38
N SER A 14 2.36 -8.43 -2.94
CA SER A 14 3.39 -9.46 -3.07
C SER A 14 3.05 -10.38 -4.23
N ARG A 15 4.11 -10.87 -4.90
CA ARG A 15 4.02 -11.92 -5.92
C ARG A 15 4.01 -13.33 -5.32
N GLU A 16 4.23 -13.43 -4.01
CA GLU A 16 4.21 -14.71 -3.31
C GLU A 16 2.79 -15.32 -3.35
N PRO A 17 2.63 -16.58 -3.78
CA PRO A 17 1.35 -17.26 -3.75
C PRO A 17 0.80 -17.35 -2.32
N MET A 18 -0.50 -17.07 -2.17
CA MET A 18 -1.15 -17.23 -0.88
C MET A 18 -1.46 -18.71 -0.63
N THR A 19 -0.89 -19.28 0.43
CA THR A 19 -1.20 -20.65 0.88
C THR A 19 -2.21 -20.59 2.02
N ARG A 20 -3.27 -21.41 1.94
CA ARG A 20 -4.14 -21.63 3.10
C ARG A 20 -3.43 -22.52 4.11
N PRO A 21 -3.52 -22.23 5.42
CA PRO A 21 -3.12 -23.18 6.45
C PRO A 21 -3.80 -24.54 6.19
N VAL A 22 -3.02 -25.63 6.26
CA VAL A 22 -3.59 -26.98 6.18
C VAL A 22 -4.35 -27.29 7.47
N ALA A 23 -5.40 -28.11 7.37
CA ALA A 23 -6.26 -28.42 8.51
C ALA A 23 -5.45 -29.08 9.64
N GLY A 24 -5.39 -28.41 10.80
CA GLY A 24 -4.69 -28.91 12.00
C GLY A 24 -3.42 -28.16 12.40
N ASP A 25 -2.87 -27.30 11.53
CA ASP A 25 -1.61 -26.58 11.83
C ASP A 25 -1.79 -25.31 12.67
N CYS A 26 -3.03 -24.85 12.83
CA CYS A 26 -3.36 -23.79 13.77
C CYS A 26 -3.56 -24.40 15.15
N ALA A 27 -2.47 -24.55 15.92
CA ALA A 27 -2.50 -24.86 17.35
C ALA A 27 -3.02 -23.66 18.16
N VAL A 28 -4.22 -23.20 17.85
CA VAL A 28 -4.90 -22.13 18.55
C VAL A 28 -6.15 -22.73 19.18
N ASP A 29 -6.08 -22.94 20.49
CA ASP A 29 -7.26 -22.83 21.33
C ASP A 29 -7.87 -21.46 21.03
N VAL A 30 -8.80 -21.40 20.08
CA VAL A 30 -9.48 -20.17 19.70
C VAL A 30 -10.37 -19.80 20.87
N ALA A 31 -9.83 -19.03 21.81
CA ALA A 31 -10.66 -18.27 22.73
C ALA A 31 -11.62 -17.45 21.85
N PRO A 32 -12.95 -17.50 22.09
CA PRO A 32 -13.89 -16.68 21.35
C PRO A 32 -13.48 -15.21 21.49
N GLY A 33 -12.95 -14.62 20.41
CA GLY A 33 -12.43 -13.25 20.41
C GLY A 33 -10.96 -13.09 20.02
N ALA A 34 -10.14 -14.15 19.98
CA ALA A 34 -8.76 -14.08 19.50
C ALA A 34 -8.68 -14.22 17.97
N ALA A 35 -9.36 -13.32 17.26
CA ALA A 35 -9.31 -13.20 15.82
C ALA A 35 -8.12 -12.32 15.41
N LEU A 36 -6.95 -12.90 15.14
CA LEU A 36 -5.96 -12.23 14.30
C LEU A 36 -6.45 -12.25 12.84
N ALA A 37 -7.48 -11.43 12.61
CA ALA A 37 -7.92 -10.69 11.42
C ALA A 37 -7.85 -11.28 9.99
N CYS A 38 -7.59 -12.58 9.79
CA CYS A 38 -7.32 -13.09 8.44
C CYS A 38 -8.26 -14.19 7.93
N HIS A 39 -9.48 -14.33 8.48
CA HIS A 39 -10.53 -15.24 7.95
C HIS A 39 -10.02 -16.64 7.53
N GLY A 40 -9.10 -17.21 8.31
CA GLY A 40 -8.53 -18.53 8.04
C GLY A 40 -7.28 -18.58 7.16
N TYR A 41 -6.67 -17.44 6.78
CA TYR A 41 -5.39 -17.40 6.05
C TYR A 41 -4.15 -17.18 6.94
N GLY A 42 -4.33 -16.78 8.20
CA GLY A 42 -3.24 -16.35 9.07
C GLY A 42 -2.73 -14.94 8.75
N SER A 43 -2.14 -14.28 9.74
CA SER A 43 -1.54 -12.93 9.61
C SER A 43 -0.14 -12.94 10.19
N SER A 44 0.82 -12.30 9.51
CA SER A 44 2.16 -12.06 10.03
C SER A 44 2.44 -10.57 10.08
N VAL A 45 2.76 -10.06 11.28
CA VAL A 45 3.12 -8.65 11.49
C VAL A 45 4.30 -8.25 10.61
N ALA A 46 5.27 -9.15 10.41
CA ALA A 46 6.43 -8.88 9.56
C ALA A 46 6.02 -8.55 8.12
N VAL A 47 4.96 -9.19 7.60
CA VAL A 47 4.43 -8.97 6.24
C VAL A 47 3.55 -7.73 6.18
N THR A 48 2.60 -7.58 7.10
CA THR A 48 1.65 -6.46 7.06
C THR A 48 2.33 -5.13 7.36
N ALA A 49 3.27 -5.10 8.30
CA ALA A 49 4.04 -3.90 8.62
C ALA A 49 4.94 -3.46 7.46
N THR A 50 5.61 -4.40 6.78
CA THR A 50 6.46 -4.05 5.62
C THR A 50 5.63 -3.49 4.46
N PHE A 51 4.48 -4.06 4.17
CA PHE A 51 3.57 -3.51 3.16
C PHE A 51 3.16 -2.06 3.48
N GLY A 52 2.81 -1.80 4.75
CA GLY A 52 2.48 -0.44 5.22
C GLY A 52 3.65 0.53 5.06
N MET A 53 4.86 0.11 5.46
CA MET A 53 6.08 0.94 5.31
C MET A 53 6.42 1.22 3.84
N VAL A 54 6.27 0.24 2.95
CA VAL A 54 6.47 0.43 1.50
C VAL A 54 5.45 1.42 0.93
N ALA A 55 4.18 1.31 1.33
CA ALA A 55 3.13 2.25 0.92
C ALA A 55 3.43 3.67 1.41
N ALA A 56 3.84 3.82 2.67
CA ALA A 56 4.23 5.12 3.23
C ALA A 56 5.43 5.72 2.49
N GLY A 57 6.46 4.92 2.18
CA GLY A 57 7.60 5.35 1.40
C GLY A 57 7.20 5.87 0.02
N TRP A 58 6.28 5.18 -0.66
CA TRP A 58 5.74 5.62 -1.95
C TRP A 58 5.00 6.96 -1.83
N VAL A 59 4.14 7.14 -0.82
CA VAL A 59 3.41 8.40 -0.59
C VAL A 59 4.37 9.56 -0.35
N LEU A 60 5.41 9.36 0.46
CA LEU A 60 6.40 10.41 0.73
C LEU A 60 7.13 10.83 -0.55
N GLN A 61 7.51 9.88 -1.42
CA GLN A 61 8.11 10.17 -2.71
C GLN A 61 7.15 10.94 -3.63
N ALA A 62 5.88 10.52 -3.69
CA ALA A 62 4.86 11.19 -4.50
C ALA A 62 4.62 12.64 -4.04
N LEU A 63 4.57 12.88 -2.72
CA LEU A 63 4.43 14.22 -2.17
C LEU A 63 5.64 15.10 -2.45
N GLN A 64 6.85 14.55 -2.36
CA GLN A 64 8.07 15.27 -2.70
C GLN A 64 8.08 15.67 -4.18
N ALA A 65 7.74 14.75 -5.08
CA ALA A 65 7.64 15.02 -6.52
C ALA A 65 6.56 16.08 -6.83
N ALA A 66 5.39 15.97 -6.20
CA ALA A 66 4.31 16.94 -6.36
C ALA A 66 4.70 18.35 -5.88
N ARG A 67 5.43 18.45 -4.76
CA ARG A 67 5.96 19.73 -4.26
C ARG A 67 6.98 20.34 -5.23
N ALA A 68 7.93 19.55 -5.72
CA ALA A 68 8.91 20.02 -6.69
C ALA A 68 8.25 20.54 -7.99
N ALA A 69 7.19 19.86 -8.44
CA ALA A 69 6.39 20.32 -9.59
C ALA A 69 5.66 21.65 -9.29
N GLY A 70 5.09 21.80 -8.09
CA GLY A 70 4.46 23.05 -7.65
C GLY A 70 5.45 24.22 -7.54
N ASP A 71 6.65 23.98 -7.00
CA ASP A 71 7.71 24.98 -6.91
C ASP A 71 8.23 25.40 -8.29
N MET A 72 8.35 24.45 -9.22
CA MET A 72 8.72 24.76 -10.60
C MET A 72 7.64 25.60 -11.31
N ALA A 73 6.36 25.27 -11.10
CA ALA A 73 5.24 26.02 -11.66
C ALA A 73 5.17 27.45 -11.12
N SER A 74 5.39 27.65 -9.82
CA SER A 74 5.38 28.98 -9.19
C SER A 74 6.54 29.87 -9.69
N ARG A 75 7.74 29.30 -9.83
CA ARG A 75 8.91 29.99 -10.40
C ARG A 75 8.71 30.36 -11.86
N ALA A 76 8.11 29.46 -12.65
CA ALA A 76 7.78 29.73 -14.04
C ALA A 76 6.67 30.79 -14.19
N GLY A 77 5.76 30.92 -13.22
CA GLY A 77 4.78 32.02 -13.16
C GLY A 77 5.42 33.36 -12.80
N ALA A 78 6.29 33.40 -11.80
CA ALA A 78 7.00 34.60 -11.37
C ALA A 78 7.93 35.18 -12.45
N GLY A 79 8.56 34.33 -13.27
CA GLY A 79 9.40 34.76 -14.39
C GLY A 79 8.63 35.43 -15.54
N ARG A 80 7.33 35.19 -15.68
CA ARG A 80 6.48 35.77 -16.73
C ARG A 80 5.88 37.15 -16.37
N SER A 81 5.92 37.54 -15.10
CA SER A 81 5.40 38.85 -14.64
C SER A 81 6.44 39.99 -14.72
N ARG A 82 7.69 39.70 -15.10
CA ARG A 82 8.79 40.67 -15.16
C ARG A 82 9.26 40.98 -16.58
N ALA A 83 8.54 40.50 -17.59
CA ALA A 83 8.79 40.73 -19.01
C ALA A 83 7.70 41.63 -19.60
#